data_AF-A0AAE4G1Q1-F1
#
_entry.id   AF-A0AAE4G1Q1-F1
#
_cell.length_a   1.000
_cell.length_b   1.000
_cell.length_c   1.000
_cell.angle_alpha   90.00
_cell.angle_beta   90.00
_cell.angle_gamma   90.00
#
_symmetry.space_group_name_H-M   'P 1'
#
loop_
_entity.id
_entity.type
_entity.pdbx_description
1 polymer ?
#
loop_
_entity_poly.entity_id
_entity_poly.type
_entity_poly.pdbx_seq_one_letter_code
_entity_poly.pdbx_strand_id
1 'polypeptide(L)'
;MGEPMTASDKDAQTAEEQERGYWLYVPGEGAGKWEEFRTAGIMALNWDRIGDPTSYPNEEAVIEALEAGYGDWGGRPTGAAGMIRDFTRTMRPGDVVYARRGPTEIIGRGVVRSEFRYDDARPAYRCVRDIEWTHVGSWPLQRGVRRVTLQRLTQETSYNPAQLESLFRDRNHPDSSTTLDPAASPQDADEPDVADIYMRESFLAEVFVGPEELEQMLGLLRRKKNLILQGAPGTGKTFAAKRLAYALMGQTDDSRVEVVQFHQSTAYEDVVVGLRPTAEGGFAAAEGVFARFCRRAAADPGRDYVFIIDEINRANISKAFGELLMLIEAEHRGEALRLPVSGELLSVPKRLHIIGMMNTADRGLALIDYALRRRFAFFEMRPALDHPGFLRHVEAVGSARLEALVDVVRRLNQRIAEDEALGPGFQIGHSYLCLPAAGPENPVGTDADVTSVVRYELEPLVREYWFDNPAAMDESIHELESVLV
;
A
#
# COMPACT_ATOMS: atom_id res chain seq x y z
N MET A 1 8.98 -58.43 -20.03
CA MET A 1 10.41 -58.15 -19.82
C MET A 1 10.57 -56.65 -19.94
N GLY A 2 10.51 -55.95 -18.80
CA GLY A 2 10.92 -54.55 -18.74
C GLY A 2 12.39 -54.53 -18.35
N GLU A 3 13.23 -53.93 -19.17
CA GLU A 3 14.62 -53.69 -18.80
C GLU A 3 14.66 -52.64 -17.68
N PRO A 4 15.43 -52.87 -16.62
CA PRO A 4 15.56 -51.92 -15.52
C PRO A 4 16.45 -50.75 -15.97
N MET A 5 15.96 -49.52 -15.82
CA MET A 5 16.78 -48.31 -15.88
C MET A 5 17.96 -48.45 -14.91
N THR A 6 19.17 -48.31 -15.45
CA THR A 6 20.41 -48.36 -14.69
C THR A 6 20.56 -47.15 -13.76
N ALA A 7 21.11 -47.38 -12.56
CA ALA A 7 21.34 -46.36 -11.52
C ALA A 7 22.07 -45.08 -12.03
N SER A 8 22.82 -45.19 -13.13
CA SER A 8 23.49 -44.09 -13.84
C SER A 8 22.58 -42.94 -14.28
N ASP A 9 21.33 -43.19 -14.68
CA ASP A 9 20.43 -42.12 -15.16
C ASP A 9 19.71 -41.41 -14.00
N LYS A 10 19.48 -42.11 -12.88
CA LYS A 10 18.98 -41.48 -11.65
C LYS A 10 20.06 -40.66 -10.97
N ASP A 11 21.31 -41.14 -10.99
CA ASP A 11 22.45 -40.42 -10.43
C ASP A 11 22.83 -39.20 -11.28
N ALA A 12 22.62 -39.23 -12.61
CA ALA A 12 22.80 -38.05 -13.47
C ALA A 12 21.72 -36.98 -13.26
N GLN A 13 20.45 -37.38 -13.08
CA GLN A 13 19.36 -36.44 -12.75
C GLN A 13 19.48 -35.87 -11.33
N THR A 14 19.99 -36.65 -10.37
CA THR A 14 20.21 -36.17 -9.00
C THR A 14 21.53 -35.43 -8.80
N ALA A 15 22.52 -35.59 -9.70
CA ALA A 15 23.72 -34.76 -9.74
C ALA A 15 23.48 -33.38 -10.39
N GLU A 16 22.60 -33.26 -11.39
CA GLU A 16 22.18 -31.95 -11.95
C GLU A 16 21.26 -31.17 -11.00
N GLU A 17 20.56 -31.83 -10.08
CA GLU A 17 19.81 -31.18 -8.99
C GLU A 17 20.72 -30.67 -7.86
N GLN A 18 22.00 -31.09 -7.82
CA GLN A 18 22.98 -30.55 -6.90
C GLN A 18 23.63 -29.28 -7.49
N GLU A 19 23.24 -28.15 -6.90
CA GLU A 19 23.80 -26.79 -7.00
C GLU A 19 23.16 -25.81 -8.02
N ARG A 20 21.96 -26.11 -8.54
CA ARG A 20 21.18 -25.11 -9.30
C ARG A 20 20.67 -23.99 -8.39
N GLY A 21 20.95 -22.72 -8.73
CA GLY A 21 20.43 -21.56 -8.01
C GLY A 21 18.97 -21.29 -8.36
N TYR A 22 18.18 -20.89 -7.35
CA TYR A 22 16.80 -20.45 -7.52
C TYR A 22 16.67 -19.03 -7.03
N TRP A 23 15.98 -18.19 -7.80
CA TRP A 23 15.94 -16.76 -7.59
C TRP A 23 14.53 -16.23 -7.69
N LEU A 24 14.16 -15.34 -6.78
CA LEU A 24 12.99 -14.51 -6.90
C LEU A 24 13.41 -13.16 -7.47
N TYR A 25 12.68 -12.66 -8.47
CA TYR A 25 13.05 -11.48 -9.23
C TYR A 25 11.86 -10.57 -9.53
N VAL A 26 12.07 -9.25 -9.49
CA VAL A 26 11.10 -8.25 -9.93
C VAL A 26 11.60 -7.55 -11.19
N PRO A 27 10.88 -7.63 -12.32
CA PRO A 27 11.29 -7.00 -13.56
C PRO A 27 10.97 -5.49 -13.54
N GLY A 28 11.88 -4.71 -12.96
CA GLY A 28 11.72 -3.27 -12.77
C GLY A 28 10.71 -2.92 -11.67
N GLU A 29 10.57 -1.63 -11.37
CA GLU A 29 9.67 -1.13 -10.34
C GLU A 29 8.22 -1.61 -10.58
N GLY A 30 7.62 -2.24 -9.56
CA GLY A 30 6.26 -2.81 -9.67
C GLY A 30 6.08 -3.89 -10.75
N ALA A 31 7.16 -4.49 -11.25
CA ALA A 31 7.16 -5.35 -12.44
C ALA A 31 6.84 -4.60 -13.76
N GLY A 32 7.02 -3.28 -13.80
CA GLY A 32 6.69 -2.43 -14.96
C GLY A 32 7.54 -2.70 -16.20
N LYS A 33 8.67 -3.40 -16.08
CA LYS A 33 9.51 -3.85 -17.20
C LYS A 33 9.22 -5.27 -17.65
N TRP A 34 8.22 -5.93 -17.08
CA TRP A 34 7.91 -7.32 -17.38
C TRP A 34 7.74 -7.58 -18.88
N GLU A 35 6.89 -6.83 -19.58
CA GLU A 35 6.59 -7.13 -20.98
C GLU A 35 7.80 -6.88 -21.90
N GLU A 36 8.58 -5.84 -21.60
CA GLU A 36 9.83 -5.54 -22.31
C GLU A 36 10.85 -6.67 -22.12
N PHE A 37 11.11 -7.06 -20.88
CA PHE A 37 12.12 -8.07 -20.52
C PHE A 37 11.72 -9.47 -20.98
N ARG A 38 10.43 -9.80 -20.90
CA ARG A 38 9.86 -11.03 -21.41
C ARG A 38 10.04 -11.15 -22.92
N THR A 39 9.66 -10.11 -23.65
CA THR A 39 9.73 -10.09 -25.12
C THR A 39 11.17 -10.11 -25.61
N ALA A 40 12.06 -9.37 -24.94
CA ALA A 40 13.48 -9.33 -25.28
C ALA A 40 14.27 -10.57 -24.81
N GLY A 41 13.67 -11.47 -24.02
CA GLY A 41 14.36 -12.66 -23.49
C GLY A 41 15.49 -12.32 -22.51
N ILE A 42 15.28 -11.30 -21.68
CA ILE A 42 16.28 -10.82 -20.71
C ILE A 42 15.72 -10.69 -19.30
N MET A 43 16.62 -10.60 -18.32
CA MET A 43 16.38 -10.01 -17.01
C MET A 43 17.44 -8.94 -16.77
N ALA A 44 17.05 -7.83 -16.16
CA ALA A 44 17.96 -6.71 -15.95
C ALA A 44 17.73 -5.96 -14.63
N LEU A 45 18.80 -5.34 -14.12
CA LEU A 45 18.79 -4.46 -12.96
C LEU A 45 19.12 -3.02 -13.35
N ASN A 46 18.54 -2.05 -12.65
CA ASN A 46 18.81 -0.63 -12.87
C ASN A 46 19.80 -0.11 -11.83
N TRP A 47 21.09 -0.21 -12.16
CA TRP A 47 22.20 0.39 -11.41
C TRP A 47 23.05 1.29 -12.32
N ASP A 48 22.40 1.95 -13.27
CA ASP A 48 23.10 2.63 -14.37
C ASP A 48 23.98 3.80 -13.91
N ARG A 49 23.66 4.44 -12.76
CA ARG A 49 24.44 5.60 -12.27
C ARG A 49 25.82 5.24 -11.73
N ILE A 50 26.10 3.96 -11.46
CA ILE A 50 27.44 3.50 -11.06
C ILE A 50 28.23 2.90 -12.23
N GLY A 51 27.71 2.92 -13.45
CA GLY A 51 28.37 2.26 -14.58
C GLY A 51 28.39 0.73 -14.45
N ASP A 52 29.38 0.08 -15.07
CA ASP A 52 29.56 -1.38 -14.99
C ASP A 52 30.03 -1.80 -13.59
N PRO A 53 29.20 -2.55 -12.81
CA PRO A 53 29.57 -2.94 -11.46
C PRO A 53 30.75 -3.92 -11.39
N THR A 54 31.12 -4.57 -12.49
CA THR A 54 32.26 -5.49 -12.54
C THR A 54 33.59 -4.77 -12.63
N SER A 55 33.59 -3.47 -12.96
CA SER A 55 34.80 -2.63 -12.98
C SER A 55 35.35 -2.30 -11.58
N TYR A 56 34.55 -2.48 -10.53
CA TYR A 56 34.96 -2.22 -9.16
C TYR A 56 35.73 -3.40 -8.54
N PRO A 57 36.85 -3.14 -7.84
CA PRO A 57 37.75 -4.18 -7.34
C PRO A 57 37.14 -5.02 -6.21
N ASN A 58 36.24 -4.45 -5.40
CA ASN A 58 35.64 -5.08 -4.24
C ASN A 58 34.25 -4.51 -3.94
N GLU A 59 33.54 -5.14 -2.99
CA GLU A 59 32.17 -4.76 -2.61
C GLU A 59 32.13 -3.36 -1.95
N GLU A 60 33.18 -2.98 -1.22
CA GLU A 60 33.33 -1.64 -0.61
C GLU A 60 33.36 -0.53 -1.68
N ALA A 61 34.09 -0.73 -2.77
CA ALA A 61 34.14 0.24 -3.88
C ALA A 61 32.78 0.34 -4.61
N VAL A 62 32.01 -0.75 -4.66
CA VAL A 62 30.62 -0.70 -5.18
C VAL A 62 29.73 0.08 -4.23
N ILE A 63 29.87 -0.10 -2.92
CA ILE A 63 29.16 0.66 -1.89
C ILE A 63 29.45 2.17 -2.03
N GLU A 64 30.73 2.55 -2.10
CA GLU A 64 31.15 3.94 -2.29
C GLU A 64 30.59 4.54 -3.59
N ALA A 65 30.60 3.76 -4.68
CA ALA A 65 30.03 4.19 -5.95
C ALA A 65 28.51 4.37 -5.87
N LEU A 66 27.80 3.47 -5.18
CA LEU A 66 26.37 3.59 -4.94
C LEU A 66 26.06 4.86 -4.12
N GLU A 67 26.79 5.10 -3.04
CA GLU A 67 26.71 6.32 -2.23
C GLU A 67 26.96 7.58 -3.06
N ALA A 68 27.97 7.59 -3.93
CA ALA A 68 28.27 8.73 -4.78
C ALA A 68 27.25 8.94 -5.91
N GLY A 69 26.80 7.86 -6.56
CA GLY A 69 25.92 7.92 -7.74
C GLY A 69 24.43 8.08 -7.42
N TYR A 70 24.00 7.62 -6.24
CA TYR A 70 22.61 7.65 -5.82
C TYR A 70 22.36 8.51 -4.56
N GLY A 71 23.40 8.88 -3.80
CA GLY A 71 23.30 9.79 -2.65
C GLY A 71 22.61 9.16 -1.44
N ASP A 72 21.69 9.88 -0.80
CA ASP A 72 20.77 9.31 0.20
C ASP A 72 19.46 8.91 -0.48
N TRP A 73 19.47 7.77 -1.18
CA TRP A 73 18.26 7.20 -1.79
C TRP A 73 17.45 6.36 -0.82
N GLY A 74 17.77 6.42 0.49
CA GLY A 74 17.14 5.69 1.60
C GLY A 74 17.34 4.17 1.60
N GLY A 75 18.11 3.61 0.65
CA GLY A 75 18.53 2.21 0.66
C GLY A 75 19.77 1.97 1.52
N ARG A 76 20.06 0.71 1.86
CA ARG A 76 21.36 0.34 2.43
C ARG A 76 22.33 0.01 1.30
N PRO A 77 23.42 0.79 1.11
CA PRO A 77 24.41 0.53 0.08
C PRO A 77 24.96 -0.91 0.14
N THR A 78 25.13 -1.45 1.35
CA THR A 78 25.55 -2.83 1.60
C THR A 78 24.58 -3.87 1.03
N GLY A 79 23.27 -3.69 1.23
CA GLY A 79 22.25 -4.59 0.69
C GLY A 79 22.19 -4.55 -0.84
N ALA A 80 22.26 -3.35 -1.41
CA ALA A 80 22.32 -3.16 -2.87
C ALA A 80 23.58 -3.77 -3.48
N ALA A 81 24.74 -3.58 -2.84
CA ALA A 81 26.01 -4.19 -3.27
C ALA A 81 25.96 -5.72 -3.21
N GLY A 82 25.35 -6.30 -2.15
CA GLY A 82 25.13 -7.74 -2.05
C GLY A 82 24.24 -8.29 -3.19
N MET A 83 23.16 -7.57 -3.54
CA MET A 83 22.29 -7.93 -4.66
C MET A 83 23.01 -7.81 -6.01
N ILE A 84 23.77 -6.74 -6.21
CA ILE A 84 24.60 -6.54 -7.42
C ILE A 84 25.62 -7.67 -7.54
N ARG A 85 26.31 -8.02 -6.45
CA ARG A 85 27.23 -9.16 -6.40
C ARG A 85 26.49 -10.45 -6.76
N ASP A 86 25.30 -10.66 -6.22
CA ASP A 86 24.53 -11.87 -6.51
C ASP A 86 24.12 -11.97 -7.97
N PHE A 87 23.67 -10.87 -8.57
CA PHE A 87 23.33 -10.82 -9.99
C PHE A 87 24.55 -10.93 -10.91
N THR A 88 25.68 -10.31 -10.55
CA THR A 88 26.87 -10.22 -11.41
C THR A 88 27.81 -11.42 -11.27
N ARG A 89 27.97 -11.96 -10.06
CA ARG A 89 29.00 -12.96 -9.71
C ARG A 89 28.44 -14.27 -9.15
N THR A 90 27.28 -14.27 -8.48
CA THR A 90 26.73 -15.49 -7.84
C THR A 90 25.81 -16.28 -8.79
N MET A 91 24.91 -15.59 -9.50
CA MET A 91 23.96 -16.20 -10.44
C MET A 91 24.69 -16.77 -11.66
N ARG A 92 24.26 -17.95 -12.12
CA ARG A 92 24.92 -18.69 -13.21
C ARG A 92 23.95 -19.09 -14.31
N PRO A 93 24.42 -19.28 -15.56
CA PRO A 93 23.66 -19.97 -16.58
C PRO A 93 23.15 -21.31 -16.04
N GLY A 94 21.88 -21.60 -16.29
CA GLY A 94 21.19 -22.75 -15.73
C GLY A 94 20.31 -22.39 -14.53
N ASP A 95 20.56 -21.33 -13.78
CA ASP A 95 19.72 -20.96 -12.62
C ASP A 95 18.25 -20.71 -12.99
N VAL A 96 17.33 -20.97 -12.06
CA VAL A 96 15.88 -20.73 -12.24
C VAL A 96 15.50 -19.39 -11.61
N VAL A 97 14.70 -18.62 -12.34
CA VAL A 97 14.21 -17.31 -11.90
C VAL A 97 12.68 -17.32 -11.92
N TYR A 98 12.08 -16.93 -10.81
CA TYR A 98 10.64 -16.66 -10.71
C TYR A 98 10.43 -15.15 -10.71
N ALA A 99 9.89 -14.62 -11.80
CA ALA A 99 9.49 -13.23 -11.92
C ALA A 99 8.17 -13.01 -11.18
N ARG A 100 8.08 -11.98 -10.34
CA ARG A 100 6.88 -11.66 -9.56
C ARG A 100 6.33 -10.26 -9.86
N ARG A 101 5.04 -10.08 -9.60
CA ARG A 101 4.34 -8.79 -9.56
C ARG A 101 3.74 -8.62 -8.18
N GLY A 102 4.14 -7.58 -7.46
CA GLY A 102 3.75 -7.42 -6.06
C GLY A 102 4.21 -8.59 -5.16
N PRO A 103 3.68 -8.69 -3.93
CA PRO A 103 4.13 -9.68 -2.96
C PRO A 103 3.44 -11.05 -3.10
N THR A 104 2.35 -11.17 -3.87
CA THR A 104 1.49 -12.36 -3.85
C THR A 104 1.24 -12.96 -5.24
N GLU A 105 2.05 -12.63 -6.25
CA GLU A 105 1.82 -13.12 -7.61
C GLU A 105 3.16 -13.40 -8.31
N ILE A 106 3.31 -14.63 -8.82
CA ILE A 106 4.36 -14.98 -9.79
C ILE A 106 3.78 -14.75 -11.18
N ILE A 107 4.54 -14.08 -12.05
CA ILE A 107 4.14 -13.74 -13.42
C ILE A 107 4.95 -14.50 -14.49
N GLY A 108 6.05 -15.14 -14.08
CA GLY A 108 6.77 -16.03 -14.96
C GLY A 108 7.85 -16.85 -14.27
N ARG A 109 8.24 -17.92 -14.94
CA ARG A 109 9.37 -18.77 -14.59
C ARG A 109 10.31 -18.81 -15.79
N GLY A 110 11.59 -18.60 -15.56
CA GLY A 110 12.62 -18.65 -16.59
C GLY A 110 13.89 -19.33 -16.14
N VAL A 111 14.76 -19.62 -17.11
CA VAL A 111 16.09 -20.21 -16.90
C VAL A 111 17.14 -19.26 -17.45
N VAL A 112 18.12 -18.90 -16.62
CA VAL A 112 19.23 -18.01 -17.02
C VAL A 112 20.06 -18.70 -18.11
N ARG A 113 20.34 -17.99 -19.21
CA ARG A 113 21.05 -18.52 -20.38
C ARG A 113 22.43 -17.89 -20.63
N SER A 114 22.71 -16.74 -20.03
CA SER A 114 24.01 -16.07 -20.20
C SER A 114 24.72 -15.76 -18.88
N GLU A 115 26.02 -15.53 -18.99
CA GLU A 115 26.75 -14.78 -17.97
C GLU A 115 26.26 -13.32 -17.91
N PHE A 116 26.63 -12.62 -16.84
CA PHE A 116 26.35 -11.18 -16.71
C PHE A 116 27.01 -10.41 -17.86
N ARG A 117 26.30 -9.41 -18.38
CA ARG A 117 26.85 -8.40 -19.29
C ARG A 117 26.35 -7.01 -18.94
N TYR A 118 27.23 -6.02 -19.06
CA TYR A 118 26.84 -4.61 -19.04
C TYR A 118 26.56 -4.14 -20.48
N ASP A 119 25.33 -3.69 -20.74
CA ASP A 119 24.84 -3.35 -22.08
C ASP A 119 24.70 -1.83 -22.26
N ASP A 120 25.77 -1.20 -22.73
CA ASP A 120 25.82 0.24 -22.99
C ASP A 120 24.89 0.70 -24.12
N ALA A 121 24.39 -0.22 -24.97
CA ALA A 121 23.45 0.13 -26.02
C ALA A 121 22.03 0.40 -25.46
N ARG A 122 21.73 -0.02 -24.23
CA ARG A 122 20.42 0.20 -23.60
C ARG A 122 20.34 1.59 -22.95
N PRO A 123 19.21 2.30 -23.10
CA PRO A 123 19.02 3.61 -22.49
C PRO A 123 18.97 3.53 -20.95
N ALA A 124 18.43 2.42 -20.42
CA ALA A 124 18.39 2.12 -19.00
C ALA A 124 18.36 0.60 -18.74
N TYR A 125 18.60 0.18 -17.50
CA TYR A 125 18.71 -1.23 -17.08
C TYR A 125 19.83 -1.95 -17.85
N ARG A 126 21.05 -1.45 -17.69
CA ARG A 126 22.23 -1.92 -18.42
C ARG A 126 22.89 -3.15 -17.82
N CYS A 127 22.55 -3.51 -16.58
CA CYS A 127 22.99 -4.76 -15.97
C CYS A 127 22.09 -5.89 -16.45
N VAL A 128 22.53 -6.72 -17.41
CA VAL A 128 21.67 -7.67 -18.14
C VAL A 128 22.17 -9.11 -18.03
N ARG A 129 21.22 -10.05 -18.01
CA ARG A 129 21.40 -11.47 -18.35
C ARG A 129 20.32 -11.90 -19.33
N ASP A 130 20.67 -12.79 -20.25
CA ASP A 130 19.71 -13.43 -21.13
C ASP A 130 18.99 -14.54 -20.36
N ILE A 131 17.68 -14.64 -20.53
CA ILE A 131 16.82 -15.58 -19.83
C ILE A 131 15.82 -16.20 -20.82
N GLU A 132 15.63 -17.51 -20.70
CA GLU A 132 14.56 -18.19 -21.40
C GLU A 132 13.37 -18.32 -20.47
N TRP A 133 12.32 -17.53 -20.71
CA TRP A 133 11.05 -17.65 -19.99
C TRP A 133 10.32 -18.91 -20.44
N THR A 134 10.28 -19.92 -19.58
CA THR A 134 9.63 -21.20 -19.90
C THR A 134 8.15 -21.21 -19.58
N HIS A 135 7.72 -20.41 -18.60
CA HIS A 135 6.31 -20.25 -18.25
C HIS A 135 6.00 -18.77 -18.07
N VAL A 136 4.92 -18.33 -18.69
CA VAL A 136 4.40 -16.96 -18.61
C VAL A 136 2.91 -17.04 -18.29
N GLY A 137 2.46 -16.31 -17.29
CA GLY A 137 1.09 -16.42 -16.78
C GLY A 137 0.94 -15.65 -15.48
N SER A 138 -0.06 -16.02 -14.69
CA SER A 138 -0.28 -15.47 -13.35
C SER A 138 -0.56 -16.62 -12.40
N TRP A 139 0.25 -16.71 -11.34
CA TRP A 139 0.14 -17.70 -10.29
C TRP A 139 0.06 -17.00 -8.94
N PRO A 140 -1.13 -16.95 -8.32
CA PRO A 140 -1.29 -16.33 -7.02
C PRO A 140 -0.60 -17.15 -5.92
N LEU A 141 0.04 -16.44 -5.00
CA LEU A 141 0.68 -17.00 -3.81
C LEU A 141 -0.25 -16.84 -2.61
N GLN A 142 -0.35 -17.90 -1.81
CA GLN A 142 -1.14 -17.95 -0.57
C GLN A 142 -0.58 -17.04 0.54
N ARG A 143 0.69 -16.65 0.45
CA ARG A 143 1.43 -15.83 1.42
C ARG A 143 2.29 -14.83 0.64
N GLY A 144 2.58 -13.70 1.25
CA GLY A 144 3.50 -12.71 0.67
C GLY A 144 4.93 -13.22 0.65
N VAL A 145 5.67 -12.94 -0.42
CA VAL A 145 7.13 -13.06 -0.47
C VAL A 145 7.81 -11.73 -0.13
N ARG A 146 9.03 -11.80 0.38
CA ARG A 146 9.85 -10.62 0.72
C ARG A 146 9.93 -9.65 -0.46
N ARG A 147 9.78 -8.37 -0.18
CA ARG A 147 9.90 -7.30 -1.16
C ARG A 147 11.38 -6.99 -1.35
N VAL A 148 12.00 -7.72 -2.26
CA VAL A 148 13.38 -7.54 -2.73
C VAL A 148 13.39 -7.69 -4.24
N THR A 149 14.19 -6.88 -4.93
CA THR A 149 14.28 -6.90 -6.41
C THR A 149 14.88 -8.21 -6.91
N LEU A 150 15.89 -8.74 -6.22
CA LEU A 150 16.47 -10.04 -6.48
C LEU A 150 16.84 -10.70 -5.15
N GLN A 151 16.44 -11.96 -4.97
CA GLN A 151 16.80 -12.76 -3.80
C GLN A 151 17.05 -14.21 -4.19
N ARG A 152 18.11 -14.78 -3.63
CA ARG A 152 18.32 -16.22 -3.69
C ARG A 152 17.33 -16.94 -2.77
N LEU A 153 16.63 -17.93 -3.33
CA LEU A 153 15.71 -18.77 -2.59
C LEU A 153 16.47 -19.92 -1.92
N THR A 154 16.11 -20.20 -0.67
CA THR A 154 16.70 -21.27 0.14
C THR A 154 15.57 -22.11 0.76
N GLN A 155 15.91 -23.09 1.58
CA GLN A 155 14.88 -23.86 2.31
C GLN A 155 14.20 -23.04 3.41
N GLU A 156 14.78 -21.91 3.81
CA GLU A 156 14.33 -21.04 4.89
C GLU A 156 13.57 -19.82 4.39
N THR A 157 13.50 -19.59 3.07
CA THR A 157 12.72 -18.49 2.50
C THR A 157 11.22 -18.75 2.60
N SER A 158 10.41 -17.68 2.66
CA SER A 158 8.94 -17.75 2.82
C SER A 158 8.26 -18.70 1.84
N TYR A 159 8.82 -18.81 0.64
CA TYR A 159 8.61 -19.92 -0.27
C TYR A 159 9.95 -20.54 -0.58
N ASN A 160 10.07 -21.85 -0.44
CA ASN A 160 11.24 -22.58 -0.90
C ASN A 160 11.15 -22.90 -2.41
N PRO A 161 12.27 -23.26 -3.06
CA PRO A 161 12.26 -23.60 -4.49
C PRO A 161 11.24 -24.67 -4.88
N ALA A 162 11.06 -25.71 -4.05
CA ALA A 162 10.14 -26.80 -4.35
C ALA A 162 8.67 -26.34 -4.36
N GLN A 163 8.29 -25.44 -3.44
CA GLN A 163 6.97 -24.86 -3.37
C GLN A 163 6.65 -24.00 -4.59
N LEU A 164 7.58 -23.14 -5.04
CA LEU A 164 7.36 -22.35 -6.26
C LEU A 164 7.37 -23.22 -7.51
N GLU A 165 8.27 -24.19 -7.59
CA GLU A 165 8.31 -25.10 -8.74
C GLU A 165 7.03 -25.94 -8.87
N SER A 166 6.36 -26.25 -7.76
CA SER A 166 5.08 -26.97 -7.75
C SER A 166 3.95 -26.23 -8.47
N LEU A 167 4.02 -24.89 -8.55
CA LEU A 167 3.03 -24.06 -9.25
C LEU A 167 3.01 -24.33 -10.77
N PHE A 168 4.09 -24.91 -11.29
CA PHE A 168 4.31 -25.14 -12.72
C PHE A 168 4.24 -26.62 -13.12
N ARG A 169 3.92 -27.52 -12.18
CA ARG A 169 3.70 -28.95 -12.46
C ARG A 169 2.21 -29.17 -12.72
N ASP A 170 1.85 -29.53 -13.96
CA ASP A 170 0.50 -29.37 -14.53
C ASP A 170 -0.65 -30.15 -13.86
N ARG A 171 -1.74 -29.40 -13.62
CA ARG A 171 -3.20 -29.65 -13.77
C ARG A 171 -3.73 -31.10 -13.79
N ASN A 172 -4.24 -31.55 -12.64
CA ASN A 172 -5.53 -32.27 -12.48
C ASN A 172 -5.80 -32.62 -11.00
N HIS A 173 -6.28 -31.66 -10.20
CA HIS A 173 -7.22 -31.94 -9.09
C HIS A 173 -7.72 -30.65 -8.42
N PRO A 174 -9.04 -30.47 -8.22
CA PRO A 174 -9.57 -29.52 -7.26
C PRO A 174 -9.43 -30.08 -5.83
N ASP A 175 -9.31 -29.16 -4.87
CA ASP A 175 -9.25 -29.36 -3.41
C ASP A 175 -8.08 -30.17 -2.85
N SER A 176 -7.22 -29.49 -2.11
CA SER A 176 -6.81 -30.01 -0.79
C SER A 176 -6.30 -28.88 0.10
N SER A 177 -7.09 -28.62 1.14
CA SER A 177 -6.58 -28.13 2.41
C SER A 177 -5.37 -28.97 2.84
N THR A 178 -4.30 -28.32 3.26
CA THR A 178 -3.30 -28.94 4.14
C THR A 178 -2.91 -27.93 5.21
N THR A 179 -3.47 -28.19 6.38
CA THR A 179 -2.96 -27.81 7.69
C THR A 179 -1.47 -28.15 7.81
N LEU A 180 -0.67 -27.27 8.45
CA LEU A 180 0.08 -27.60 9.68
C LEU A 180 1.05 -26.48 10.13
N ASP A 181 1.07 -26.37 11.47
CA ASP A 181 2.08 -25.91 12.44
C ASP A 181 2.68 -24.49 12.48
N PRO A 182 2.56 -23.80 13.66
CA PRO A 182 3.24 -22.55 13.97
C PRO A 182 4.53 -22.82 14.76
N ALA A 183 5.68 -22.81 14.10
CA ALA A 183 6.97 -22.72 14.78
C ALA A 183 8.03 -22.09 13.87
N ALA A 184 8.03 -20.76 13.80
CA ALA A 184 9.22 -20.01 13.43
C ALA A 184 9.28 -18.78 14.34
N SER A 185 10.26 -18.77 15.24
CA SER A 185 10.52 -17.67 16.16
C SER A 185 11.03 -16.43 15.42
N PRO A 186 10.75 -15.22 15.93
CA PRO A 186 11.09 -13.97 15.26
C PRO A 186 12.52 -13.54 15.62
N GLN A 187 13.46 -13.70 14.69
CA GLN A 187 14.76 -13.00 14.75
C GLN A 187 15.19 -12.67 13.31
N ASP A 188 14.89 -11.45 12.88
CA ASP A 188 15.87 -10.52 12.29
C ASP A 188 15.13 -9.26 11.84
N ALA A 189 15.62 -8.11 12.31
CA ALA A 189 15.04 -6.80 12.06
C ALA A 189 15.23 -6.40 10.58
N ASP A 190 14.24 -6.75 9.75
CA ASP A 190 14.01 -6.27 8.36
C ASP A 190 14.51 -4.82 8.10
N GLU A 191 15.39 -4.68 7.12
CA GLU A 191 15.75 -3.38 6.55
C GLU A 191 14.78 -3.04 5.41
N PRO A 192 14.29 -1.78 5.28
CA PRO A 192 13.46 -1.38 4.15
C PRO A 192 14.17 -1.54 2.79
N ASP A 193 13.47 -2.10 1.79
CA ASP A 193 13.89 -2.19 0.38
C ASP A 193 13.75 -0.81 -0.30
N VAL A 194 14.61 -0.53 -1.29
CA VAL A 194 14.66 0.75 -2.04
C VAL A 194 13.34 1.07 -2.73
N ALA A 195 12.64 0.06 -3.22
CA ALA A 195 11.35 0.20 -3.90
C ALA A 195 10.17 0.40 -2.94
N ASP A 196 10.36 0.13 -1.66
CA ASP A 196 9.34 0.40 -0.65
C ASP A 196 9.54 1.79 -0.04
N ILE A 197 10.60 2.55 -0.35
CA ILE A 197 10.82 3.83 0.32
C ILE A 197 9.75 4.84 -0.10
N TYR A 198 9.06 5.38 0.89
CA TYR A 198 8.01 6.35 0.69
C TYR A 198 8.44 7.66 1.32
N MET A 199 8.91 8.56 0.48
CA MET A 199 9.44 9.84 0.90
C MET A 199 8.33 10.89 1.06
N ARG A 200 8.68 12.00 1.73
CA ARG A 200 7.79 13.15 1.88
C ARG A 200 7.40 13.73 0.53
N GLU A 201 8.33 13.73 -0.40
CA GLU A 201 8.16 14.20 -1.77
C GLU A 201 7.12 13.34 -2.51
N SER A 202 7.11 12.03 -2.29
CA SER A 202 6.08 11.13 -2.82
C SER A 202 4.70 11.47 -2.29
N PHE A 203 4.59 11.75 -0.98
CA PHE A 203 3.34 12.24 -0.39
C PHE A 203 2.85 13.54 -1.04
N LEU A 204 3.74 14.53 -1.18
CA LEU A 204 3.40 15.85 -1.71
C LEU A 204 3.12 15.83 -3.22
N ALA A 205 3.59 14.81 -3.93
CA ALA A 205 3.27 14.58 -5.34
C ALA A 205 1.88 13.95 -5.52
N GLU A 206 1.46 13.07 -4.60
CA GLU A 206 0.19 12.34 -4.69
C GLU A 206 -0.98 13.06 -4.01
N VAL A 207 -0.73 13.75 -2.90
CA VAL A 207 -1.77 14.34 -2.06
C VAL A 207 -1.73 15.86 -2.17
N PHE A 208 -2.88 16.48 -2.43
CA PHE A 208 -3.00 17.94 -2.56
C PHE A 208 -2.98 18.66 -1.21
N VAL A 209 -1.87 18.52 -0.50
CA VAL A 209 -1.60 19.08 0.82
C VAL A 209 -0.20 19.71 0.80
N GLY A 210 -0.03 20.83 1.50
CA GLY A 210 1.25 21.54 1.54
C GLY A 210 2.32 20.84 2.40
N PRO A 211 3.61 21.17 2.20
CA PRO A 211 4.70 20.63 3.03
C PRO A 211 4.53 20.91 4.53
N GLU A 212 4.06 22.11 4.88
CA GLU A 212 3.82 22.49 6.29
C GLU A 212 2.72 21.65 6.92
N GLU A 213 1.64 21.41 6.20
CA GLU A 213 0.52 20.58 6.64
C GLU A 213 0.94 19.11 6.82
N LEU A 214 1.77 18.57 5.91
CA LEU A 214 2.36 17.24 6.07
C LEU A 214 3.19 17.13 7.35
N GLU A 215 4.10 18.08 7.59
CA GLU A 215 4.90 18.08 8.82
C GLU A 215 4.05 18.27 10.07
N GLN A 216 2.97 19.05 10.00
CA GLN A 216 2.01 19.15 11.09
C GLN A 216 1.34 17.79 11.36
N MET A 217 0.83 17.11 10.34
CA MET A 217 0.20 15.79 10.48
C MET A 217 1.18 14.75 11.07
N LEU A 218 2.41 14.69 10.55
CA LEU A 218 3.46 13.80 11.06
C LEU A 218 3.84 14.15 12.50
N GLY A 219 3.95 15.44 12.84
CA GLY A 219 4.22 15.91 14.20
C GLY A 219 3.10 15.54 15.18
N LEU A 220 1.84 15.69 14.77
CA LEU A 220 0.67 15.26 15.53
C LEU A 220 0.70 13.75 15.75
N LEU A 221 0.99 12.95 14.72
CA LEU A 221 1.13 11.50 14.84
C LEU A 221 2.30 11.09 15.73
N ARG A 222 3.45 11.75 15.66
CA ARG A 222 4.58 11.42 16.55
C ARG A 222 4.27 11.73 18.01
N ARG A 223 3.61 12.87 18.29
CA ARG A 223 3.30 13.36 19.64
C ARG A 223 2.09 12.68 20.27
N LYS A 224 0.94 12.74 19.59
CA LYS A 224 -0.36 12.25 20.11
C LYS A 224 -0.61 10.80 19.76
N LYS A 225 0.08 10.26 18.75
CA LYS A 225 -0.07 8.89 18.22
C LYS A 225 -1.41 8.56 17.58
N ASN A 226 -2.46 9.34 17.86
CA ASN A 226 -3.77 9.21 17.26
C ASN A 226 -4.16 10.53 16.58
N LEU A 227 -4.57 10.47 15.31
CA LEU A 227 -4.96 11.60 14.48
C LEU A 227 -6.32 11.31 13.84
N ILE A 228 -7.22 12.28 13.80
CA ILE A 228 -8.44 12.24 13.01
C ILE A 228 -8.30 13.23 11.85
N LEU A 229 -8.40 12.72 10.63
CA LEU A 229 -8.58 13.52 9.43
C LEU A 229 -10.09 13.77 9.27
N GLN A 230 -10.49 15.03 9.41
CA GLN A 230 -11.89 15.45 9.27
C GLN A 230 -12.03 16.42 8.11
N GLY A 231 -13.20 16.46 7.49
CA GLY A 231 -13.50 17.45 6.47
C GLY A 231 -14.65 17.03 5.60
N ALA A 232 -14.99 17.87 4.64
CA ALA A 232 -16.11 17.62 3.76
C ALA A 232 -15.90 16.38 2.87
N PRO A 233 -16.97 15.79 2.31
CA PRO A 233 -16.86 14.64 1.42
C PRO A 233 -15.97 14.94 0.20
N GLY A 234 -15.21 13.95 -0.26
CA GLY A 234 -14.38 14.09 -1.45
C GLY A 234 -13.09 14.92 -1.30
N THR A 235 -12.65 15.23 -0.07
CA THR A 235 -11.36 15.92 0.18
C THR A 235 -10.15 14.99 0.17
N GLY A 236 -10.31 13.73 -0.24
CA GLY A 236 -9.21 12.77 -0.36
C GLY A 236 -8.73 12.15 0.95
N LYS A 237 -9.51 12.20 2.05
CA LYS A 237 -9.12 11.68 3.38
C LYS A 237 -8.63 10.23 3.37
N THR A 238 -9.40 9.31 2.76
CA THR A 238 -9.04 7.88 2.65
C THR A 238 -7.76 7.67 1.88
N PHE A 239 -7.58 8.41 0.79
CA PHE A 239 -6.35 8.39 0.01
C PHE A 239 -5.16 8.90 0.84
N ALA A 240 -5.30 10.08 1.44
CA ALA A 240 -4.28 10.75 2.24
C ALA A 240 -3.88 9.97 3.49
N ALA A 241 -4.81 9.31 4.19
CA ALA A 241 -4.51 8.53 5.39
C ALA A 241 -3.52 7.40 5.13
N LYS A 242 -3.71 6.65 4.03
CA LYS A 242 -2.80 5.55 3.66
C LYS A 242 -1.41 6.09 3.29
N ARG A 243 -1.36 7.18 2.52
CA ARG A 243 -0.09 7.83 2.14
C ARG A 243 0.62 8.45 3.33
N LEU A 244 -0.13 8.99 4.28
CA LEU A 244 0.40 9.54 5.53
C LEU A 244 0.99 8.43 6.40
N ALA A 245 0.36 7.25 6.42
CA ALA A 245 0.92 6.06 7.06
C ALA A 245 2.27 5.69 6.44
N TYR A 246 2.36 5.64 5.11
CA TYR A 246 3.62 5.37 4.41
C TYR A 246 4.69 6.44 4.69
N ALA A 247 4.33 7.72 4.64
CA ALA A 247 5.24 8.82 4.97
C ALA A 247 5.73 8.78 6.42
N LEU A 248 4.88 8.35 7.36
CA LEU A 248 5.26 8.15 8.75
C LEU A 248 6.26 7.00 8.91
N MET A 249 6.01 5.87 8.23
CA MET A 249 6.87 4.69 8.28
C MET A 249 8.15 4.83 7.44
N GLY A 250 8.21 5.84 6.57
CA GLY A 250 9.26 6.01 5.56
C GLY A 250 9.20 4.97 4.43
N GLN A 251 8.13 4.18 4.37
CA GLN A 251 8.00 3.12 3.36
C GLN A 251 6.54 2.70 3.10
N THR A 252 6.28 2.21 1.89
CA THR A 252 5.07 1.49 1.52
C THR A 252 5.13 0.07 2.06
N ASP A 253 4.46 -0.17 3.17
CA ASP A 253 4.37 -1.51 3.75
C ASP A 253 2.96 -1.77 4.28
N ASP A 254 2.15 -2.45 3.47
CA ASP A 254 0.78 -2.79 3.82
C ASP A 254 0.69 -3.80 4.98
N SER A 255 1.75 -4.56 5.28
CA SER A 255 1.71 -5.49 6.43
C SER A 255 1.68 -4.76 7.78
N ARG A 256 2.17 -3.52 7.80
CA ARG A 256 2.18 -2.63 8.96
C ARG A 256 1.05 -1.60 8.95
N VAL A 257 0.17 -1.67 7.97
CA VAL A 257 -1.06 -0.87 7.90
C VAL A 257 -2.27 -1.79 7.99
N GLU A 258 -3.17 -1.51 8.91
CA GLU A 258 -4.46 -2.21 9.00
C GLU A 258 -5.56 -1.19 8.76
N VAL A 259 -6.43 -1.43 7.79
CA VAL A 259 -7.53 -0.52 7.44
C VAL A 259 -8.84 -1.21 7.77
N VAL A 260 -9.65 -0.56 8.60
CA VAL A 260 -10.98 -1.03 8.99
C VAL A 260 -11.99 0.08 8.76
N GLN A 261 -13.24 -0.28 8.50
CA GLN A 261 -14.35 0.66 8.45
C GLN A 261 -15.26 0.43 9.65
N PHE A 262 -15.58 1.49 10.38
CA PHE A 262 -16.50 1.44 11.50
C PHE A 262 -17.94 1.64 11.01
N HIS A 263 -18.86 0.91 11.63
CA HIS A 263 -20.28 0.98 11.37
C HIS A 263 -21.06 0.99 12.70
N GLN A 264 -22.35 1.29 12.66
CA GLN A 264 -23.17 1.45 13.88
C GLN A 264 -23.20 0.21 14.77
N SER A 265 -23.02 -0.97 14.17
CA SER A 265 -22.98 -2.26 14.89
C SER A 265 -21.57 -2.71 15.29
N THR A 266 -20.52 -1.93 15.00
CA THR A 266 -19.16 -2.29 15.43
C THR A 266 -19.11 -2.33 16.95
N ALA A 267 -18.80 -3.51 17.49
CA ALA A 267 -18.80 -3.78 18.92
C ALA A 267 -17.39 -4.09 19.45
N TYR A 268 -17.28 -4.19 20.77
CA TYR A 268 -16.03 -4.51 21.45
C TYR A 268 -15.48 -5.88 21.01
N GLU A 269 -16.37 -6.82 20.74
CA GLU A 269 -16.08 -8.20 20.32
C GLU A 269 -15.44 -8.29 18.93
N ASP A 270 -15.63 -7.29 18.08
CA ASP A 270 -15.03 -7.21 16.75
C ASP A 270 -13.66 -6.52 16.76
N VAL A 271 -13.47 -5.58 17.69
CA VAL A 271 -12.28 -4.74 17.76
C VAL A 271 -11.24 -5.32 18.72
N VAL A 272 -11.65 -5.78 19.89
CA VAL A 272 -10.77 -6.17 20.99
C VAL A 272 -10.81 -7.67 21.27
N VAL A 273 -11.90 -8.19 21.84
CA VAL A 273 -12.03 -9.62 22.15
C VAL A 273 -13.50 -9.98 22.36
N GLY A 274 -13.92 -11.14 21.86
CA GLY A 274 -15.27 -11.63 22.05
C GLY A 274 -15.36 -13.15 22.02
N LEU A 275 -16.51 -13.68 22.43
CA LEU A 275 -16.82 -15.10 22.30
C LEU A 275 -17.29 -15.40 20.88
N ARG A 276 -16.64 -16.35 20.20
CA ARG A 276 -17.02 -16.85 18.88
C ARG A 276 -17.41 -18.34 18.99
N PRO A 277 -18.41 -18.79 18.23
CA PRO A 277 -18.77 -20.21 18.22
C PRO A 277 -17.65 -21.06 17.60
N THR A 278 -17.44 -22.26 18.16
CA THR A 278 -16.45 -23.22 17.64
C THR A 278 -17.13 -24.29 16.78
N ALA A 279 -16.37 -24.93 15.88
CA ALA A 279 -16.87 -26.01 15.03
C ALA A 279 -17.33 -27.25 15.83
N GLU A 280 -16.78 -27.44 17.01
CA GLU A 280 -17.06 -28.57 17.93
C GLU A 280 -18.28 -28.31 18.83
N GLY A 281 -18.91 -27.14 18.72
CA GLY A 281 -19.97 -26.68 19.62
C GLY A 281 -19.41 -26.00 20.87
N GLY A 282 -20.04 -24.91 21.28
CA GLY A 282 -19.57 -24.04 22.37
C GLY A 282 -19.00 -22.72 21.89
N PHE A 283 -18.31 -22.01 22.79
CA PHE A 283 -17.73 -20.69 22.51
C PHE A 283 -16.28 -20.62 22.98
N ALA A 284 -15.43 -19.97 22.19
CA ALA A 284 -14.05 -19.66 22.54
C ALA A 284 -13.81 -18.16 22.44
N ALA A 285 -12.89 -17.64 23.26
CA ALA A 285 -12.42 -16.27 23.12
C ALA A 285 -11.66 -16.11 21.81
N ALA A 286 -11.98 -15.08 21.05
CA ALA A 286 -11.29 -14.70 19.83
C ALA A 286 -10.92 -13.22 19.90
N GLU A 287 -9.66 -12.91 19.63
CA GLU A 287 -9.19 -11.53 19.53
C GLU A 287 -9.83 -10.85 18.32
N GLY A 288 -10.25 -9.60 18.50
CA GLY A 288 -10.71 -8.69 17.46
C GLY A 288 -9.57 -8.11 16.64
N VAL A 289 -9.91 -7.30 15.64
CA VAL A 289 -8.94 -6.80 14.66
C VAL A 289 -7.85 -5.90 15.27
N PHE A 290 -8.21 -5.04 16.22
CA PHE A 290 -7.25 -4.14 16.87
C PHE A 290 -6.34 -4.88 17.86
N ALA A 291 -6.86 -5.87 18.58
CA ALA A 291 -6.05 -6.70 19.47
C ALA A 291 -4.99 -7.50 18.70
N ARG A 292 -5.39 -8.18 17.61
CA ARG A 292 -4.45 -8.89 16.73
C ARG A 292 -3.40 -7.96 16.13
N PHE A 293 -3.80 -6.74 15.75
CA PHE A 293 -2.87 -5.74 15.23
C PHE A 293 -1.88 -5.25 16.30
N CYS A 294 -2.34 -5.03 17.55
CA CYS A 294 -1.47 -4.74 18.69
C CYS A 294 -0.44 -5.85 18.92
N ARG A 295 -0.84 -7.14 18.84
CA ARG A 295 0.09 -8.28 18.97
C ARG A 295 1.12 -8.29 17.86
N ARG A 296 0.70 -8.03 16.62
CA ARG A 296 1.60 -7.95 15.45
C ARG A 296 2.64 -6.85 15.64
N ALA A 297 2.22 -5.65 16.02
CA ALA A 297 3.12 -4.54 16.30
C ALA A 297 4.00 -4.75 17.55
N ALA A 298 3.53 -5.50 18.55
CA ALA A 298 4.33 -5.84 19.72
C ALA A 298 5.47 -6.83 19.40
N ALA A 299 5.29 -7.68 18.39
CA ALA A 299 6.32 -8.60 17.90
C ALA A 299 7.43 -7.90 17.10
N ASP A 300 7.19 -6.68 16.60
CA ASP A 300 8.16 -5.83 15.91
C ASP A 300 8.21 -4.41 16.54
N PRO A 301 8.78 -4.29 17.75
CA PRO A 301 8.76 -3.03 18.51
C PRO A 301 9.67 -1.94 17.93
N GLY A 302 10.50 -2.27 16.93
CA GLY A 302 11.44 -1.36 16.28
C GLY A 302 10.79 -0.44 15.25
N ARG A 303 9.60 -0.81 14.74
CA ARG A 303 8.96 -0.15 13.61
C ARG A 303 7.62 0.47 13.94
N ASP A 304 7.24 1.45 13.11
CA ASP A 304 5.94 2.09 13.20
C ASP A 304 4.87 1.23 12.49
N TYR A 305 3.72 1.11 13.13
CA TYR A 305 2.53 0.42 12.64
C TYR A 305 1.38 1.42 12.60
N VAL A 306 0.46 1.33 11.65
CA VAL A 306 -0.64 2.29 11.52
C VAL A 306 -1.98 1.58 11.40
N PHE A 307 -2.89 1.87 12.32
CA PHE A 307 -4.27 1.40 12.31
C PHE A 307 -5.17 2.52 11.78
N ILE A 308 -5.73 2.33 10.58
CA ILE A 308 -6.60 3.29 9.91
C ILE A 308 -8.06 2.90 10.14
N ILE A 309 -8.86 3.84 10.62
CA ILE A 309 -10.28 3.67 10.89
C ILE A 309 -11.05 4.61 9.98
N ASP A 310 -11.67 4.07 8.94
CA ASP A 310 -12.63 4.79 8.13
C ASP A 310 -13.97 4.92 8.85
N GLU A 311 -14.65 6.04 8.60
CA GLU A 311 -15.93 6.40 9.22
C GLU A 311 -15.94 6.26 10.74
N ILE A 312 -14.89 6.77 11.38
CA ILE A 312 -14.62 6.57 12.82
C ILE A 312 -15.76 7.08 13.72
N ASN A 313 -16.55 8.04 13.24
CA ASN A 313 -17.72 8.59 13.93
C ASN A 313 -19.01 7.76 13.79
N ARG A 314 -19.02 6.70 12.96
CA ARG A 314 -20.19 5.82 12.77
C ARG A 314 -20.35 4.75 13.84
N ALA A 315 -19.32 4.52 14.66
CA ALA A 315 -19.39 3.62 15.81
C ALA A 315 -19.24 4.38 17.14
N ASN A 316 -19.73 3.77 18.22
CA ASN A 316 -19.41 4.25 19.56
C ASN A 316 -18.01 3.77 19.95
N ILE A 317 -17.00 4.61 19.69
CA ILE A 317 -15.59 4.25 19.90
C ILE A 317 -15.30 3.90 21.36
N SER A 318 -15.91 4.60 22.32
CA SER A 318 -15.73 4.31 23.75
C SER A 318 -16.17 2.88 24.08
N LYS A 319 -17.26 2.40 23.47
CA LYS A 319 -17.70 1.00 23.60
C LYS A 319 -16.81 0.05 22.80
N ALA A 320 -16.43 0.41 21.57
CA ALA A 320 -15.65 -0.46 20.69
C ALA A 320 -14.24 -0.74 21.23
N PHE A 321 -13.58 0.26 21.83
CA PHE A 321 -12.25 0.09 22.43
C PHE A 321 -12.29 -0.35 23.90
N GLY A 322 -13.40 -0.12 24.60
CA GLY A 322 -13.56 -0.47 26.01
C GLY A 322 -12.42 0.09 26.86
N GLU A 323 -11.77 -0.78 27.62
CA GLU A 323 -10.65 -0.46 28.49
C GLU A 323 -9.36 -0.06 27.74
N LEU A 324 -9.20 -0.48 26.48
CA LEU A 324 -8.05 -0.05 25.67
C LEU A 324 -8.11 1.43 25.29
N LEU A 325 -9.26 2.10 25.49
CA LEU A 325 -9.39 3.54 25.25
C LEU A 325 -8.39 4.37 26.06
N MET A 326 -8.00 3.90 27.25
CA MET A 326 -6.91 4.52 28.01
C MET A 326 -5.55 4.27 27.35
N LEU A 327 -5.29 3.04 26.91
CA LEU A 327 -3.99 2.62 26.38
C LEU A 327 -3.65 3.21 25.02
N ILE A 328 -4.62 3.71 24.26
CA ILE A 328 -4.33 4.42 23.00
C ILE A 328 -3.64 5.77 23.24
N GLU A 329 -3.75 6.35 24.45
CA GLU A 329 -3.07 7.60 24.83
C GLU A 329 -1.55 7.41 24.81
N ALA A 330 -0.81 8.39 24.26
CA ALA A 330 0.63 8.27 24.04
C ALA A 330 1.42 7.91 25.31
N GLU A 331 0.99 8.39 26.48
CA GLU A 331 1.63 8.16 27.78
C GLU A 331 1.37 6.75 28.37
N HIS A 332 0.26 6.12 28.00
CA HIS A 332 -0.16 4.82 28.52
C HIS A 332 0.24 3.64 27.63
N ARG A 333 0.91 3.91 26.50
CA ARG A 333 1.33 2.86 25.58
C ARG A 333 2.48 2.02 26.13
N GLY A 334 2.33 0.71 26.00
CA GLY A 334 3.18 -0.30 26.62
C GLY A 334 2.74 -0.70 28.03
N GLU A 335 1.77 -0.01 28.63
CA GLU A 335 1.05 -0.57 29.79
C GLU A 335 0.16 -1.72 29.32
N ALA A 336 0.08 -2.78 30.12
CA ALA A 336 -0.72 -3.95 29.80
C ALA A 336 -1.93 -4.05 30.72
N LEU A 337 -3.09 -4.38 30.15
CA LEU A 337 -4.29 -4.71 30.89
C LEU A 337 -4.73 -6.14 30.58
N ARG A 338 -5.51 -6.72 31.48
CA ARG A 338 -6.06 -8.06 31.31
C ARG A 338 -7.38 -7.96 30.56
N LEU A 339 -7.44 -8.61 29.40
CA LEU A 339 -8.63 -8.68 28.59
C LEU A 339 -9.72 -9.53 29.28
N PRO A 340 -10.99 -9.09 29.27
CA PRO A 340 -12.11 -9.88 29.71
C PRO A 340 -12.26 -11.11 28.81
N VAL A 341 -12.90 -12.16 29.34
CA VAL A 341 -13.16 -13.43 28.64
C VAL A 341 -11.90 -14.26 28.36
N SER A 342 -10.89 -13.73 27.66
CA SER A 342 -9.65 -14.47 27.38
C SER A 342 -8.72 -14.53 28.60
N GLY A 343 -8.73 -13.51 29.45
CA GLY A 343 -7.82 -13.41 30.59
C GLY A 343 -6.38 -13.10 30.21
N GLU A 344 -6.07 -12.86 28.93
CA GLU A 344 -4.72 -12.55 28.46
C GLU A 344 -4.35 -11.08 28.68
N LEU A 345 -3.05 -10.79 28.77
CA LEU A 345 -2.56 -9.42 28.83
C LEU A 345 -2.43 -8.83 27.42
N LEU A 346 -2.95 -7.62 27.23
CA LEU A 346 -2.79 -6.85 26.01
C LEU A 346 -2.28 -5.45 26.34
N SER A 347 -1.34 -4.95 25.54
CA SER A 347 -0.86 -3.57 25.57
C SER A 347 -0.97 -2.96 24.17
N VAL A 348 -1.14 -1.64 24.10
CA VAL A 348 -1.01 -0.91 22.83
C VAL A 348 0.46 -0.51 22.64
N PRO A 349 1.15 -0.97 21.57
CA PRO A 349 2.57 -0.68 21.38
C PRO A 349 2.88 0.81 21.19
N LYS A 350 4.05 1.24 21.67
CA LYS A 350 4.49 2.65 21.61
C LYS A 350 4.56 3.21 20.19
N ARG A 351 4.83 2.35 19.21
CA ARG A 351 4.97 2.68 17.79
C ARG A 351 3.71 2.37 16.93
N LEU A 352 2.57 2.07 17.55
CA LEU A 352 1.31 1.81 16.83
C LEU A 352 0.47 3.08 16.68
N HIS A 353 0.47 3.75 15.54
CA HIS A 353 -0.31 4.96 15.30
C HIS A 353 -1.75 4.66 14.90
N ILE A 354 -2.70 5.54 15.24
CA ILE A 354 -4.11 5.42 14.83
C ILE A 354 -4.47 6.63 13.96
N ILE A 355 -5.00 6.39 12.76
CA ILE A 355 -5.55 7.44 11.89
C ILE A 355 -7.04 7.18 11.71
N GLY A 356 -7.88 8.03 12.28
CA GLY A 356 -9.32 8.04 12.05
C GLY A 356 -9.70 8.97 10.90
N MET A 357 -10.79 8.67 10.21
CA MET A 357 -11.34 9.54 9.17
C MET A 357 -12.83 9.76 9.42
N MET A 358 -13.27 11.00 9.30
CA MET A 358 -14.70 11.32 9.40
C MET A 358 -15.13 12.41 8.44
N ASN A 359 -16.35 12.28 7.93
CA ASN A 359 -17.03 13.36 7.22
C ASN A 359 -17.67 14.30 8.24
N THR A 360 -17.47 15.60 8.05
CA THR A 360 -18.05 16.64 8.92
C THR A 360 -19.51 16.94 8.61
N ALA A 361 -19.99 16.58 7.41
CA ALA A 361 -21.38 16.77 6.98
C ALA A 361 -22.37 15.81 7.65
N ASP A 362 -21.90 14.71 8.24
CA ASP A 362 -22.76 13.65 8.78
C ASP A 362 -23.41 14.06 10.11
N ARG A 363 -24.52 14.81 10.03
CA ARG A 363 -25.27 15.34 11.18
C ARG A 363 -25.93 14.30 12.09
N GLY A 364 -26.14 13.09 11.58
CA GLY A 364 -26.81 11.99 12.28
C GLY A 364 -25.88 11.12 13.15
N LEU A 365 -24.57 11.39 13.14
CA LEU A 365 -23.60 10.56 13.84
C LEU A 365 -23.32 11.08 15.25
N ALA A 366 -23.02 10.16 16.16
CA ALA A 366 -22.76 10.51 17.55
C ALA A 366 -21.65 11.56 17.64
N LEU A 367 -21.93 12.69 18.30
CA LEU A 367 -20.91 13.68 18.63
C LEU A 367 -19.72 12.96 19.26
N ILE A 368 -18.52 13.13 18.69
CA ILE A 368 -17.31 12.54 19.26
C ILE A 368 -17.20 13.03 20.71
N ASP A 369 -17.29 12.07 21.63
CA ASP A 369 -17.25 12.31 23.07
C ASP A 369 -15.96 13.06 23.44
N TYR A 370 -16.05 13.92 24.46
CA TYR A 370 -14.93 14.66 25.01
C TYR A 370 -13.76 13.75 25.39
N ALA A 371 -14.08 12.53 25.86
CA ALA A 371 -13.11 11.48 26.12
C ALA A 371 -12.24 11.16 24.90
N LEU A 372 -12.82 11.08 23.70
CA LEU A 372 -12.08 10.81 22.46
C LEU A 372 -11.33 12.06 21.99
N ARG A 373 -11.95 13.25 22.11
CA ARG A 373 -11.32 14.50 21.70
C ARG A 373 -9.98 14.77 22.41
N ARG A 374 -9.83 14.30 23.65
CA ARG A 374 -8.56 14.41 24.39
C ARG A 374 -7.43 13.54 23.82
N ARG A 375 -7.81 12.39 23.26
CA ARG A 375 -6.92 11.27 22.88
C ARG A 375 -6.48 11.33 21.42
N PHE A 376 -7.26 11.99 20.59
CA PHE A 376 -6.95 12.25 19.18
C PHE A 376 -6.54 13.71 18.97
N ALA A 377 -5.59 13.94 18.08
CA ALA A 377 -5.48 15.22 17.40
C ALA A 377 -6.49 15.29 16.25
N PHE A 378 -6.93 16.49 15.86
CA PHE A 378 -7.84 16.69 14.74
C PHE A 378 -7.13 17.55 13.70
N PHE A 379 -7.18 17.12 12.45
CA PHE A 379 -6.66 17.86 11.32
C PHE A 379 -7.77 18.00 10.29
N GLU A 380 -8.05 19.24 9.90
CA GLU A 380 -9.08 19.57 8.92
C GLU A 380 -8.51 19.50 7.50
N MET A 381 -9.01 18.58 6.69
CA MET A 381 -8.73 18.49 5.26
C MET A 381 -9.76 19.27 4.47
N ARG A 382 -9.34 20.42 3.93
CA ARG A 382 -10.19 21.31 3.13
C ARG A 382 -10.18 20.92 1.64
N PRO A 383 -11.20 21.31 0.86
CA PRO A 383 -11.16 21.17 -0.59
C PRO A 383 -9.96 21.91 -1.19
N ALA A 384 -9.02 21.14 -1.75
CA ALA A 384 -7.79 21.63 -2.37
C ALA A 384 -7.96 22.20 -3.79
N LEU A 385 -9.07 22.89 -4.10
CA LEU A 385 -9.36 23.41 -5.45
C LEU A 385 -8.36 24.47 -5.93
N ASP A 386 -7.70 25.16 -5.00
CA ASP A 386 -6.68 26.17 -5.29
C ASP A 386 -5.26 25.64 -5.08
N HIS A 387 -5.11 24.35 -4.77
CA HIS A 387 -3.80 23.76 -4.54
C HIS A 387 -3.03 23.65 -5.86
N PRO A 388 -1.75 24.08 -5.92
CA PRO A 388 -0.97 24.05 -7.16
C PRO A 388 -0.86 22.66 -7.80
N GLY A 389 -0.82 21.60 -6.99
CA GLY A 389 -0.82 20.22 -7.50
C GLY A 389 -2.12 19.83 -8.19
N PHE A 390 -3.26 20.27 -7.67
CA PHE A 390 -4.56 20.02 -8.28
C PHE A 390 -4.73 20.83 -9.58
N LEU A 391 -4.33 22.10 -9.56
CA LEU A 391 -4.36 22.96 -10.74
C LEU A 391 -3.52 22.40 -11.89
N ARG A 392 -2.31 21.90 -11.61
CA ARG A 392 -1.47 21.23 -12.61
C ARG A 392 -2.12 19.96 -13.16
N HIS A 393 -2.84 19.20 -12.33
CA HIS A 393 -3.57 18.03 -12.79
C HIS A 393 -4.69 18.42 -13.77
N VAL A 394 -5.49 19.44 -13.43
CA VAL A 394 -6.54 19.97 -14.31
C VAL A 394 -5.96 20.48 -15.63
N GLU A 395 -4.87 21.25 -15.59
CA GLU A 395 -4.18 21.75 -16.77
C GLU A 395 -3.63 20.60 -17.64
N ALA A 396 -3.05 19.57 -17.02
CA ALA A 396 -2.54 18.40 -17.74
C ALA A 396 -3.63 17.57 -18.44
N VAL A 397 -4.85 17.57 -17.88
CA VAL A 397 -6.03 16.96 -18.51
C VAL A 397 -6.47 17.77 -19.73
N GLY A 398 -6.36 19.11 -19.68
CA GLY A 398 -6.55 20.00 -20.83
C GLY A 398 -8.01 20.08 -21.34
N SER A 399 -8.99 19.88 -20.47
CA SER A 399 -10.43 20.02 -20.79
C SER A 399 -10.96 21.37 -20.33
N ALA A 400 -11.43 22.19 -21.27
CA ALA A 400 -12.07 23.46 -20.98
C ALA A 400 -13.36 23.30 -20.15
N ARG A 401 -14.08 22.18 -20.31
CA ARG A 401 -15.26 21.88 -19.49
C ARG A 401 -14.88 21.56 -18.05
N LEU A 402 -13.78 20.82 -17.84
CA LEU A 402 -13.28 20.55 -16.50
C LEU A 402 -12.82 21.84 -15.82
N GLU A 403 -12.08 22.70 -16.52
CA GLU A 403 -11.68 24.02 -15.99
C GLU A 403 -12.89 24.86 -15.59
N ALA A 404 -13.91 24.95 -16.45
CA ALA A 404 -15.16 25.66 -16.15
C ALA A 404 -15.89 25.06 -14.95
N LEU A 405 -15.93 23.72 -14.84
CA LEU A 405 -16.54 23.04 -13.70
C LEU A 405 -15.80 23.34 -12.39
N VAL A 406 -14.47 23.36 -12.40
CA VAL A 406 -13.68 23.74 -11.22
C VAL A 406 -14.05 25.14 -10.73
N ASP A 407 -14.21 26.10 -11.65
CA ASP A 407 -14.62 27.47 -11.32
C ASP A 407 -16.06 27.55 -10.77
N VAL A 408 -16.99 26.76 -11.32
CA VAL A 408 -18.35 26.63 -10.78
C VAL A 408 -18.29 26.08 -9.36
N VAL A 409 -17.55 24.99 -9.14
CA VAL A 409 -17.45 24.34 -7.82
C VAL A 409 -16.78 25.27 -6.80
N ARG A 410 -15.82 26.11 -7.19
CA ARG A 410 -15.26 27.15 -6.30
C ARG A 410 -16.32 28.12 -5.80
N ARG A 411 -17.12 28.69 -6.71
CA ARG A 411 -18.22 29.61 -6.34
C ARG A 411 -19.27 28.91 -5.49
N LEU A 412 -19.60 27.67 -5.83
CA LEU A 412 -20.54 26.86 -5.08
C LEU A 412 -20.03 26.59 -3.66
N ASN A 413 -18.74 26.27 -3.50
CA ASN A 413 -18.10 26.07 -2.19
C ASN A 413 -18.06 27.34 -1.33
N GLN A 414 -18.01 28.52 -1.95
CA GLN A 414 -18.14 29.77 -1.23
C GLN A 414 -19.57 29.93 -0.68
N ARG A 415 -20.59 29.73 -1.53
CA ARG A 415 -22.00 29.78 -1.10
C ARG A 415 -22.30 28.75 0.00
N ILE A 416 -21.86 27.51 -0.15
CA ILE A 416 -22.03 26.45 0.85
C ILE A 416 -21.39 26.83 2.19
N ALA A 417 -20.20 27.42 2.16
CA ALA A 417 -19.48 27.81 3.38
C ALA A 417 -20.15 28.98 4.12
N GLU A 418 -20.79 29.89 3.39
CA GLU A 418 -21.49 31.08 3.91
C GLU A 418 -22.94 30.77 4.32
N ASP A 419 -23.50 29.63 3.88
CA ASP A 419 -24.87 29.20 4.20
C ASP A 419 -25.02 28.80 5.68
N GLU A 420 -26.00 29.40 6.36
CA GLU A 420 -26.27 29.17 7.79
C GLU A 420 -26.65 27.71 8.11
N ALA A 421 -27.31 27.04 7.17
CA ALA A 421 -27.81 25.69 7.30
C ALA A 421 -26.83 24.63 6.80
N LEU A 422 -25.71 24.97 6.16
CA LEU A 422 -24.69 24.02 5.68
C LEU A 422 -23.33 24.24 6.36
N GLY A 423 -22.66 25.34 6.00
CA GLY A 423 -21.32 25.70 6.46
C GLY A 423 -20.17 24.93 5.77
N PRO A 424 -18.92 25.19 6.18
CA PRO A 424 -17.72 24.66 5.51
C PRO A 424 -17.62 23.12 5.45
N GLY A 425 -18.28 22.43 6.40
CA GLY A 425 -18.26 20.97 6.46
C GLY A 425 -18.99 20.26 5.32
N PHE A 426 -19.76 21.00 4.51
CA PHE A 426 -20.54 20.53 3.36
C PHE A 426 -19.90 20.90 2.02
N GLN A 427 -18.73 21.55 2.01
CA GLN A 427 -18.09 21.90 0.73
C GLN A 427 -17.80 20.66 -0.13
N ILE A 428 -17.84 20.82 -1.43
CA ILE A 428 -17.56 19.80 -2.41
C ILE A 428 -16.05 19.64 -2.53
N GLY A 429 -15.55 18.44 -2.24
CA GLY A 429 -14.13 18.11 -2.35
C GLY A 429 -13.64 17.95 -3.79
N HIS A 430 -12.33 18.06 -3.97
CA HIS A 430 -11.68 18.00 -5.29
C HIS A 430 -11.68 16.60 -5.92
N SER A 431 -11.98 15.53 -5.18
CA SER A 431 -11.95 14.16 -5.73
C SER A 431 -12.93 13.95 -6.88
N TYR A 432 -14.07 14.64 -6.86
CA TYR A 432 -15.05 14.63 -7.97
C TYR A 432 -14.47 15.20 -9.27
N LEU A 433 -13.39 15.99 -9.18
CA LEU A 433 -12.77 16.73 -10.28
C LEU A 433 -11.42 16.14 -10.70
N CYS A 434 -10.96 15.07 -10.04
CA CYS A 434 -9.73 14.35 -10.41
C CYS A 434 -10.00 13.38 -11.57
N LEU A 435 -10.31 13.92 -12.75
CA LEU A 435 -10.69 13.14 -13.93
C LEU A 435 -9.46 12.76 -14.78
N PRO A 436 -9.45 11.57 -15.39
CA PRO A 436 -8.36 11.17 -16.28
C PRO A 436 -8.42 11.95 -17.61
N ALA A 437 -7.24 12.19 -18.19
CA ALA A 437 -7.12 12.72 -19.54
C ALA A 437 -7.67 11.73 -20.57
N ALA A 438 -8.15 12.24 -21.71
CA ALA A 438 -8.58 11.40 -22.83
C ALA A 438 -7.39 10.55 -23.34
N GLY A 439 -7.64 9.26 -23.57
CA GLY A 439 -6.58 8.33 -23.98
C GLY A 439 -7.08 6.90 -24.17
N PRO A 440 -6.17 5.93 -24.39
CA PRO A 440 -6.55 4.53 -24.59
C PRO A 440 -7.32 3.93 -23.41
N GLU A 441 -7.01 4.38 -22.18
CA GLU A 441 -7.66 3.96 -20.95
C GLU A 441 -8.94 4.77 -20.64
N ASN A 442 -9.12 5.93 -21.29
CA ASN A 442 -10.35 6.73 -21.23
C ASN A 442 -10.82 7.10 -22.66
N PRO A 443 -11.43 6.13 -23.38
CA PRO A 443 -11.85 6.33 -24.77
C PRO A 443 -13.09 7.23 -24.90
N VAL A 444 -13.87 7.41 -23.83
CA VAL A 444 -15.06 8.27 -23.81
C VAL A 444 -14.64 9.75 -23.71
N GLY A 445 -13.52 10.00 -23.02
CA GLY A 445 -12.88 11.30 -22.90
C GLY A 445 -13.42 12.13 -21.74
N THR A 446 -12.58 13.05 -21.25
CA THR A 446 -12.82 13.85 -20.05
C THR A 446 -14.13 14.64 -20.11
N ASP A 447 -14.53 15.18 -21.26
CA ASP A 447 -15.76 15.98 -21.37
C ASP A 447 -17.05 15.15 -21.09
N ALA A 448 -17.01 13.86 -21.40
CA ALA A 448 -18.09 12.93 -21.05
C ALA A 448 -18.08 12.57 -19.56
N ASP A 449 -16.89 12.46 -18.97
CA ASP A 449 -16.73 12.27 -17.52
C ASP A 449 -17.25 13.49 -16.76
N VAL A 450 -16.92 14.71 -17.22
CA VAL A 450 -17.49 15.97 -16.67
C VAL A 450 -19.01 15.95 -16.73
N THR A 451 -19.59 15.51 -17.85
CA THR A 451 -21.05 15.37 -17.99
C THR A 451 -21.61 14.38 -16.97
N SER A 452 -20.91 13.27 -16.74
CA SER A 452 -21.31 12.25 -15.76
C SER A 452 -21.24 12.78 -14.34
N VAL A 453 -20.15 13.44 -13.96
CA VAL A 453 -19.95 14.04 -12.64
C VAL A 453 -21.02 15.08 -12.35
N VAL A 454 -21.30 15.98 -13.30
CA VAL A 454 -22.33 17.01 -13.11
C VAL A 454 -23.69 16.36 -12.86
N ARG A 455 -24.14 15.46 -13.75
CA ARG A 455 -25.51 14.94 -13.72
C ARG A 455 -25.77 13.90 -12.64
N TYR A 456 -24.78 13.07 -12.33
CA TYR A 456 -24.98 11.88 -11.52
C TYR A 456 -24.31 11.94 -10.16
N GLU A 457 -23.44 12.92 -9.90
CA GLU A 457 -22.77 13.08 -8.61
C GLU A 457 -23.07 14.43 -7.97
N LEU A 458 -22.77 15.55 -8.65
CA LEU A 458 -22.90 16.89 -8.08
C LEU A 458 -24.35 17.38 -8.01
N GLU A 459 -25.14 17.15 -9.05
CA GLU A 459 -26.55 17.52 -9.06
C GLU A 459 -27.34 16.84 -7.92
N PRO A 460 -27.30 15.49 -7.74
CA PRO A 460 -27.94 14.84 -6.61
C PRO A 460 -27.46 15.39 -5.26
N LEU A 461 -26.15 15.63 -5.11
CA LEU A 461 -25.57 16.18 -3.88
C LEU A 461 -26.15 17.57 -3.55
N VAL A 462 -26.22 18.45 -4.54
CA VAL A 462 -26.80 19.80 -4.40
C VAL A 462 -28.29 19.74 -4.03
N ARG A 463 -29.03 18.78 -4.60
CA ARG A 463 -30.44 18.55 -4.23
C ARG A 463 -30.60 18.13 -2.76
N GLU A 464 -29.66 17.36 -2.23
CA GLU A 464 -29.66 17.00 -0.81
C GLU A 464 -29.27 18.17 0.10
N TYR A 465 -28.35 19.04 -0.35
CA TYR A 465 -27.90 20.18 0.44
C TYR A 465 -29.00 21.23 0.61
N TRP A 466 -29.71 21.59 -0.46
CA TRP A 466 -30.77 22.59 -0.42
C TRP A 466 -32.17 21.97 -0.64
N PHE A 467 -32.45 20.85 0.02
CA PHE A 467 -33.75 20.18 -0.10
C PHE A 467 -34.94 21.06 0.37
N ASP A 468 -34.67 22.01 1.27
CA ASP A 468 -35.64 22.96 1.83
C ASP A 468 -35.51 24.38 1.23
N ASN A 469 -34.57 24.60 0.30
CA ASN A 469 -34.36 25.87 -0.38
C ASN A 469 -34.32 25.69 -1.92
N PRO A 470 -35.49 25.57 -2.59
CA PRO A 470 -35.56 25.32 -4.02
C PRO A 470 -34.87 26.38 -4.89
N ALA A 471 -34.87 27.65 -4.45
CA ALA A 471 -34.25 28.72 -5.21
C ALA A 471 -32.72 28.57 -5.28
N ALA A 472 -32.06 28.33 -4.14
CA ALA A 472 -30.62 28.10 -4.09
C ALA A 472 -30.23 26.79 -4.79
N MET A 473 -31.07 25.75 -4.67
CA MET A 473 -30.90 24.48 -5.37
C MET A 473 -30.92 24.66 -6.89
N ASP A 474 -31.97 25.28 -7.44
CA ASP A 474 -32.14 25.47 -8.88
C ASP A 474 -31.05 26.37 -9.46
N GLU A 475 -30.67 27.45 -8.76
CA GLU A 475 -29.55 28.32 -9.15
C GLU A 475 -28.23 27.53 -9.23
N SER A 476 -27.95 26.72 -8.21
CA SER A 476 -26.72 25.92 -8.13
C SER A 476 -26.67 24.83 -9.20
N ILE A 477 -27.79 24.15 -9.46
CA ILE A 477 -27.90 23.15 -10.54
C ILE A 477 -27.73 23.82 -11.90
N HIS A 478 -28.35 24.97 -12.12
CA HIS A 478 -28.23 25.69 -13.39
C HIS A 478 -26.78 26.12 -13.67
N GLU A 479 -26.05 26.59 -12.65
CA GLU A 479 -24.62 26.88 -12.77
C GLU A 479 -23.80 25.63 -13.11
N LEU A 480 -24.09 24.48 -12.51
CA LEU A 480 -23.43 23.22 -12.83
C LEU A 480 -23.72 22.78 -14.27
N GLU A 481 -24.98 22.84 -14.71
CA GLU A 481 -25.38 22.48 -16.08
C GLU A 481 -24.80 23.43 -17.14
N SER A 482 -24.48 24.67 -16.77
CA SER A 482 -23.93 25.66 -17.70
C SER A 482 -22.59 25.25 -18.32
N VAL A 483 -21.84 24.32 -17.70
CA VAL A 483 -20.55 23.82 -18.22
C VAL A 483 -20.73 22.72 -19.28
N LEU A 484 -21.95 22.21 -19.46
CA LEU A 484 -22.28 21.15 -20.41
C LEU A 484 -22.68 21.67 -21.80
N VAL A 485 -23.00 22.96 -21.89
CA VAL A 485 -23.40 23.69 -23.10
C VAL A 485 -22.17 24.25 -23.78
#